data_AF-A0A6V7X827-F1
#
_entry.id   AF-A0A6V7X827-F1
#
_cell.length_a   1.000
_cell.length_b   1.000
_cell.length_c   1.000
_cell.angle_alpha   90.00
_cell.angle_beta   90.00
_cell.angle_gamma   90.00
#
_symmetry.space_group_name_H-M   'P 1'
#
loop_
_entity.id
_entity.type
_entity.pdbx_description
1 polymer ?
#
loop_
_entity_poly.entity_id
_entity_poly.type
_entity_poly.pdbx_seq_one_letter_code
_entity_poly.pdbx_strand_id
1 'polypeptide(L)'
;MTSNRCNKNGETVVTQSNQLSEKARFIEHVLNKTIDLNRSRQQSIIRQLNRHEFKPDPVKQWKDEQKRKELEMCGEANLTEDEEEEENDGYNYLVGMALIELNNNNVIKLRDESKAKKKELNILKGKEWFDLYEEDLKTFLDAQEKKESKVNFIGKKNEKRRQIIDNDDEPEVVVKKKKEK
;
A
#
# COMPACT_ATOMS: atom_id res chain seq x y z
N MET A 1 -4.19 -8.13 -22.78
CA MET A 1 -3.41 -7.74 -21.58
C MET A 1 -4.07 -6.61 -20.78
N THR A 2 -4.68 -5.60 -21.42
CA THR A 2 -5.30 -4.44 -20.73
C THR A 2 -6.61 -4.76 -19.99
N SER A 3 -7.47 -5.61 -20.56
CA SER A 3 -8.74 -6.04 -19.92
C SER A 3 -8.52 -6.73 -18.56
N ASN A 4 -7.44 -7.52 -18.42
CA ASN A 4 -7.11 -8.20 -17.17
C ASN A 4 -6.67 -7.23 -16.06
N ARG A 5 -6.08 -6.08 -16.40
CA ARG A 5 -5.64 -5.09 -15.40
C ARG A 5 -6.82 -4.33 -14.81
N CYS A 6 -7.80 -3.92 -15.63
CA CYS A 6 -9.02 -3.29 -15.14
C CYS A 6 -9.76 -4.21 -14.15
N ASN A 7 -9.89 -5.49 -14.51
CA ASN A 7 -10.55 -6.48 -13.68
C ASN A 7 -9.80 -6.74 -12.37
N LYS A 8 -8.47 -6.96 -12.42
CA LYS A 8 -7.64 -7.14 -11.22
C LYS A 8 -7.62 -5.90 -10.31
N ASN A 9 -7.54 -4.69 -10.89
CA ASN A 9 -7.62 -3.45 -10.13
C ASN A 9 -9.01 -3.28 -9.49
N GLY A 10 -10.07 -3.64 -10.20
CA GLY A 10 -11.43 -3.63 -9.67
C GLY A 10 -11.58 -4.58 -8.47
N GLU A 11 -11.15 -5.83 -8.62
CA GLU A 11 -11.21 -6.85 -7.57
C GLU A 11 -10.41 -6.44 -6.32
N THR A 12 -9.21 -5.89 -6.49
CA THR A 12 -8.39 -5.42 -5.36
C THR A 12 -9.03 -4.24 -4.62
N VAL A 13 -9.67 -3.30 -5.33
CA VAL A 13 -10.38 -2.19 -4.68
C VAL A 13 -11.63 -2.68 -3.93
N VAL A 14 -12.35 -3.69 -4.45
CA VAL A 14 -13.46 -4.34 -3.73
C VAL A 14 -12.98 -4.96 -2.43
N THR A 15 -11.92 -5.77 -2.49
CA THR A 15 -11.41 -6.50 -1.31
C THR A 15 -10.91 -5.53 -0.24
N GLN A 16 -10.19 -4.48 -0.63
CA GLN A 16 -9.76 -3.41 0.28
C GLN A 16 -10.94 -2.69 0.94
N SER A 17 -11.98 -2.35 0.18
CA SER A 17 -13.17 -1.68 0.74
C SER A 17 -13.91 -2.58 1.74
N ASN A 18 -14.01 -3.87 1.45
CA ASN A 18 -14.63 -4.85 2.36
C ASN A 18 -13.80 -5.00 3.64
N GLN A 19 -12.47 -5.11 3.52
CA GLN A 19 -11.57 -5.21 4.67
C GLN A 19 -11.70 -3.99 5.61
N LEU A 20 -11.72 -2.77 5.06
CA LEU A 20 -11.93 -1.54 5.85
C LEU A 20 -13.31 -1.51 6.52
N SER A 21 -14.33 -2.05 5.85
CA SER A 21 -15.70 -2.10 6.39
C SER A 21 -15.81 -3.09 7.56
N GLU A 22 -15.17 -4.27 7.46
CA GLU A 22 -15.13 -5.26 8.54
C GLU A 22 -14.30 -4.74 9.74
N LYS A 23 -13.18 -4.04 9.49
CA LYS A 23 -12.42 -3.37 10.56
C LYS A 23 -13.27 -2.36 11.32
N ALA A 24 -14.03 -1.51 10.61
CA ALA A 24 -14.94 -0.56 11.26
C ALA A 24 -16.01 -1.27 12.09
N ARG A 25 -16.63 -2.34 11.55
CA ARG A 25 -17.63 -3.16 12.24
C ARG A 25 -17.06 -3.79 13.51
N PHE A 26 -15.85 -4.34 13.45
CA PHE A 26 -15.17 -4.94 14.59
C PHE A 26 -14.94 -3.93 15.71
N ILE A 27 -14.41 -2.74 15.39
CA ILE A 27 -14.17 -1.70 16.39
C ILE A 27 -15.48 -1.27 17.05
N GLU A 28 -16.58 -1.13 16.30
CA GLU A 28 -17.91 -0.86 16.88
C GLU A 28 -18.35 -1.96 17.87
N HIS A 29 -18.12 -3.23 17.56
CA HIS A 29 -18.49 -4.34 18.44
C HIS A 29 -17.65 -4.37 19.72
N VAL A 30 -16.36 -4.03 19.62
CA VAL A 30 -15.45 -3.90 20.77
C VAL A 30 -15.88 -2.72 21.66
N LEU A 31 -16.20 -1.57 21.07
CA LEU A 31 -16.67 -0.39 21.82
C LEU A 31 -18.01 -0.64 22.51
N ASN A 32 -18.92 -1.37 21.85
CA ASN A 32 -20.19 -1.80 22.41
C ASN A 32 -20.07 -2.95 23.42
N LYS A 33 -18.86 -3.43 23.70
CA LYS A 33 -18.57 -4.58 24.58
C LYS A 33 -19.33 -5.86 24.21
N THR A 34 -19.62 -6.02 22.92
CA THR A 34 -20.19 -7.27 22.40
C THR A 34 -19.10 -8.32 22.17
N ILE A 35 -17.88 -7.88 21.86
CA ILE A 35 -16.68 -8.71 21.77
C ILE A 35 -15.75 -8.35 22.92
N ASP A 36 -15.40 -9.35 23.72
CA ASP A 36 -14.54 -9.18 24.90
C ASP A 36 -13.09 -9.53 24.57
N LEU A 37 -12.26 -8.50 24.41
CA LEU A 37 -10.81 -8.64 24.18
C LEU A 37 -10.02 -8.83 25.48
N ASN A 38 -10.59 -8.46 26.62
CA ASN A 38 -9.88 -8.46 27.90
C ASN A 38 -9.59 -9.89 28.39
N ARG A 39 -8.29 -10.21 28.58
CA ARG A 39 -7.81 -11.51 29.09
C ARG A 39 -8.24 -12.72 28.24
N SER A 40 -8.71 -12.49 27.01
CA SER A 40 -9.13 -13.53 26.07
C SER A 40 -7.94 -14.08 25.29
N ARG A 41 -7.89 -15.40 25.08
CA ARG A 41 -6.97 -16.01 24.11
C ARG A 41 -7.46 -15.74 22.69
N GLN A 42 -6.54 -15.64 21.72
CA GLN A 42 -6.86 -15.40 20.31
C GLN A 42 -7.94 -16.35 19.77
N GLN A 43 -7.86 -17.65 20.08
CA GLN A 43 -8.87 -18.63 19.68
C GLN A 43 -10.27 -18.34 20.24
N SER A 44 -10.37 -17.78 21.46
CA SER A 44 -11.66 -17.39 22.04
C SER A 44 -12.27 -16.20 21.29
N ILE A 45 -11.43 -15.24 20.87
CA ILE A 45 -11.84 -14.09 20.08
C ILE A 45 -12.32 -14.57 18.70
N ILE A 46 -11.58 -15.47 18.05
CA ILE A 46 -11.98 -16.06 16.76
C ILE A 46 -13.34 -16.77 16.86
N ARG A 47 -13.62 -17.51 17.93
CA ARG A 47 -14.95 -18.11 18.15
C ARG A 47 -16.06 -17.06 18.30
N GLN A 48 -15.79 -15.93 18.95
CA GLN A 48 -16.73 -14.82 19.03
C GLN A 48 -16.95 -14.17 17.66
N LEU A 49 -15.88 -13.98 16.88
CA LEU A 49 -15.95 -13.47 15.50
C LEU A 49 -16.80 -14.37 14.60
N ASN A 50 -16.61 -15.68 14.67
CA ASN A 50 -17.43 -16.66 13.94
C ASN A 50 -18.92 -16.57 14.35
N ARG A 51 -19.21 -16.41 15.65
CA ARG A 51 -20.59 -16.24 16.15
C ARG A 51 -21.27 -14.97 15.62
N HIS A 52 -20.50 -13.90 15.42
CA HIS A 52 -20.98 -12.63 14.89
C HIS A 52 -20.88 -12.53 13.36
N GLU A 53 -20.57 -13.62 12.67
CA GLU A 53 -20.50 -13.71 11.20
C GLU A 53 -19.53 -12.68 10.60
N PHE A 54 -18.36 -12.53 11.22
CA PHE A 54 -17.26 -11.79 10.60
C PHE A 54 -16.66 -12.60 9.46
N LYS A 55 -16.27 -11.92 8.38
CA LYS A 55 -15.65 -12.59 7.24
C LYS A 55 -14.15 -12.80 7.48
N PRO A 56 -13.57 -13.92 7.03
CA PRO A 56 -12.12 -14.04 6.89
C PRO A 56 -11.57 -12.96 5.96
N ASP A 57 -10.26 -12.68 6.04
CA ASP A 57 -9.62 -11.57 5.31
C ASP A 57 -9.96 -11.62 3.81
N PRO A 58 -10.72 -10.64 3.28
CA PRO A 58 -11.07 -10.60 1.87
C PRO A 58 -9.85 -10.56 0.94
N VAL A 59 -8.73 -10.01 1.41
CA VAL A 59 -7.49 -9.93 0.64
C VAL A 59 -6.80 -11.29 0.57
N LYS A 60 -6.84 -12.06 1.67
CA LYS A 60 -6.30 -13.44 1.68
C LYS A 60 -7.13 -14.31 0.74
N GLN A 61 -8.46 -14.29 0.88
CA GLN A 61 -9.36 -15.03 0.01
C GLN A 61 -9.15 -14.73 -1.48
N TRP A 62 -8.94 -13.46 -1.84
CA TRP A 62 -8.65 -13.10 -3.22
C TRP A 62 -7.29 -13.62 -3.70
N LYS A 63 -6.24 -13.57 -2.87
CA LYS A 63 -4.93 -14.11 -3.22
C LYS A 63 -4.97 -15.62 -3.41
N ASP A 64 -5.64 -16.33 -2.50
CA ASP A 64 -5.78 -17.78 -2.55
C ASP A 64 -6.57 -18.18 -3.81
N GLU A 65 -7.64 -17.45 -4.12
CA GLU A 65 -8.42 -17.65 -5.35
C GLU A 65 -7.62 -17.37 -6.63
N GLN A 66 -6.74 -16.36 -6.65
CA GLN A 66 -5.84 -16.13 -7.79
C GLN A 66 -4.81 -17.25 -7.92
N LYS A 67 -4.19 -17.67 -6.80
CA LYS A 67 -3.22 -18.78 -6.77
C LYS A 67 -3.87 -20.07 -7.28
N ARG A 68 -5.10 -20.34 -6.84
CA ARG A 68 -5.91 -21.49 -7.30
C ARG A 68 -6.18 -21.45 -8.80
N LYS A 69 -6.59 -20.30 -9.34
CA LYS A 69 -6.80 -20.12 -10.80
C LYS A 69 -5.52 -20.29 -11.61
N GLU A 70 -4.38 -19.83 -11.09
CA GLU A 70 -3.08 -20.00 -11.75
C GLU A 70 -2.63 -21.47 -11.74
N LEU A 71 -2.82 -22.17 -10.61
CA LEU A 71 -2.57 -23.61 -10.49
C LEU A 71 -3.44 -24.45 -11.44
N GLU A 72 -4.73 -24.10 -11.56
CA GLU A 72 -5.67 -24.77 -12.46
C GLU A 72 -5.27 -24.62 -13.94
N MET A 73 -4.59 -23.53 -14.31
CA MET A 73 -4.04 -23.33 -15.66
C MET A 73 -2.67 -23.98 -15.89
N CYS A 74 -1.88 -24.25 -14.85
CA CYS A 74 -0.55 -24.86 -14.95
C CYS A 74 -0.51 -26.38 -14.68
N GLY A 75 -1.60 -27.00 -14.23
CA GLY A 75 -1.75 -28.46 -14.20
C GLY A 75 -0.91 -29.22 -13.19
N GLU A 76 -0.40 -28.57 -12.13
CA GLU A 76 0.33 -29.23 -11.05
C GLU A 76 -0.53 -29.23 -9.77
N ALA A 77 -1.20 -30.35 -9.52
CA ALA A 77 -2.02 -30.58 -8.35
C ALA A 77 -1.14 -31.06 -7.18
N ASN A 78 -0.68 -30.13 -6.34
CA ASN A 78 -0.26 -30.46 -4.99
C ASN A 78 -0.83 -29.41 -4.03
N LEU A 79 -1.97 -29.73 -3.43
CA LEU A 79 -2.84 -28.83 -2.65
C LEU A 79 -3.16 -29.41 -1.27
N THR A 80 -2.24 -30.15 -0.65
CA THR A 80 -2.59 -30.96 0.55
C THR A 80 -1.78 -30.68 1.81
N GLU A 81 -1.04 -29.58 1.94
CA GLU A 81 -0.27 -29.35 3.19
C GLU A 81 -0.42 -27.96 3.85
N ASP A 82 -1.03 -26.96 3.21
CA ASP A 82 -1.17 -25.61 3.80
C ASP A 82 -2.57 -25.34 4.43
N GLU A 83 -3.59 -26.17 4.20
CA GLU A 83 -4.98 -25.84 4.60
C GLU A 83 -5.19 -25.77 6.14
N GLU A 84 -4.36 -26.44 6.95
CA GLU A 84 -4.53 -26.47 8.42
C GLU A 84 -3.94 -25.25 9.15
N GLU A 85 -2.93 -24.57 8.58
CA GLU A 85 -2.41 -23.31 9.14
C GLU A 85 -3.31 -22.11 8.77
N GLU A 86 -4.08 -22.21 7.69
CA GLU A 86 -4.86 -21.10 7.13
C GLU A 86 -6.09 -20.70 7.96
N GLU A 87 -6.65 -21.61 8.76
CA GLU A 87 -7.93 -21.37 9.45
C GLU A 87 -7.81 -20.37 10.62
N ASN A 88 -6.63 -20.27 11.26
CA ASN A 88 -6.38 -19.27 12.31
C ASN A 88 -5.94 -17.91 11.75
N ASP A 89 -5.31 -17.88 10.59
CA ASP A 89 -4.72 -16.66 10.02
C ASP A 89 -5.75 -15.75 9.34
N GLY A 90 -6.91 -16.29 8.98
CA GLY A 90 -7.98 -15.54 8.31
C GLY A 90 -8.51 -14.33 9.08
N TYR A 91 -8.37 -14.30 10.41
CA TYR A 91 -8.85 -13.18 11.26
C TYR A 91 -7.75 -12.26 11.78
N ASN A 92 -6.50 -12.48 11.37
CA ASN A 92 -5.37 -11.71 11.88
C ASN A 92 -5.50 -10.20 11.60
N TYR A 93 -6.12 -9.83 10.47
CA TYR A 93 -6.36 -8.43 10.10
C TYR A 93 -7.28 -7.66 11.06
N LEU A 94 -8.06 -8.36 11.89
CA LEU A 94 -8.90 -7.78 12.94
C LEU A 94 -8.21 -7.87 14.31
N VAL A 95 -7.72 -9.06 14.66
CA VAL A 95 -7.18 -9.35 16.00
C VAL A 95 -5.80 -8.71 16.21
N GLY A 96 -5.00 -8.57 15.14
CA GLY A 96 -3.67 -7.98 15.17
C GLY A 96 -3.65 -6.44 15.19
N MET A 97 -4.80 -5.77 15.25
CA MET A 97 -4.86 -4.31 15.31
C MET A 97 -4.36 -3.78 16.66
N ALA A 98 -3.74 -2.59 16.64
CA ALA A 98 -3.26 -1.98 17.87
C ALA A 98 -4.43 -1.46 18.71
N LEU A 99 -4.35 -1.56 20.04
CA LEU A 99 -5.40 -1.06 20.94
C LEU A 99 -5.72 0.43 20.75
N ILE A 100 -4.70 1.23 20.40
CA ILE A 100 -4.85 2.67 20.09
C ILE A 100 -5.83 2.90 18.93
N GLU A 101 -5.92 1.92 18.02
CA GLU A 101 -6.81 2.00 16.87
C GLU A 101 -8.29 1.81 17.23
N LEU A 102 -8.57 1.21 18.39
CA LEU A 102 -9.92 0.86 18.87
C LEU A 102 -10.62 2.06 19.53
N ASN A 103 -10.85 3.13 18.76
CA ASN A 103 -11.55 4.33 19.22
C ASN A 103 -12.63 4.79 18.23
N ASN A 104 -13.56 5.64 18.70
CA ASN A 104 -14.66 6.18 17.89
C ASN A 104 -14.19 6.95 16.65
N ASN A 105 -13.10 7.72 16.77
CA ASN A 105 -12.59 8.53 15.66
C ASN A 105 -12.10 7.65 14.51
N ASN A 106 -11.51 6.51 14.83
CA ASN A 106 -11.01 5.58 13.83
C ASN A 106 -12.14 4.81 13.14
N VAL A 107 -13.26 4.54 13.82
CA VAL A 107 -14.47 4.02 13.14
C VAL A 107 -14.92 4.98 12.04
N ILE A 108 -14.96 6.28 12.33
CA ILE A 108 -15.34 7.31 11.35
C ILE A 108 -14.35 7.33 10.20
N LYS A 109 -13.04 7.36 10.48
CA LYS A 109 -11.98 7.33 9.46
C LYS A 109 -12.10 6.10 8.55
N LEU A 110 -12.22 4.91 9.11
CA LEU A 110 -12.33 3.66 8.33
C LEU A 110 -13.59 3.63 7.46
N ARG A 111 -14.72 4.16 7.95
CA ARG A 111 -15.94 4.31 7.14
C ARG A 111 -15.75 5.28 5.99
N ASP A 112 -15.07 6.39 6.22
CA ASP A 112 -14.84 7.40 5.18
C ASP A 112 -13.82 6.91 4.14
N GLU A 113 -12.76 6.21 4.56
CA GLU A 113 -11.83 5.50 3.68
C GLU A 113 -12.55 4.42 2.85
N SER A 114 -13.43 3.62 3.47
CA SER A 114 -14.25 2.64 2.76
C SER A 114 -15.14 3.30 1.70
N LYS A 115 -15.79 4.42 2.03
CA LYS A 115 -16.57 5.20 1.06
C LYS A 115 -15.69 5.76 -0.07
N ALA A 116 -14.49 6.26 0.25
CA ALA A 116 -13.55 6.75 -0.75
C ALA A 116 -13.13 5.63 -1.72
N LYS A 117 -12.86 4.42 -1.21
CA LYS A 117 -12.55 3.25 -2.03
C LYS A 117 -13.73 2.81 -2.91
N LYS A 118 -14.97 2.88 -2.41
CA LYS A 118 -16.17 2.63 -3.24
C LYS A 118 -16.34 3.66 -4.35
N LYS A 119 -16.00 4.92 -4.09
CA LYS A 119 -16.01 5.96 -5.13
C LYS A 119 -14.93 5.70 -6.18
N GLU A 120 -13.71 5.35 -5.76
CA GLU A 120 -12.61 4.96 -6.65
C GLU A 120 -13.03 3.79 -7.54
N LEU A 121 -13.69 2.78 -6.98
CA LEU A 121 -14.23 1.65 -7.72
C LEU A 121 -15.26 2.06 -8.78
N ASN A 122 -16.16 2.97 -8.46
CA ASN A 122 -17.14 3.47 -9.43
C ASN A 122 -16.48 4.23 -10.58
N ILE A 123 -15.43 5.01 -10.28
CA ILE A 123 -14.61 5.69 -11.30
C ILE A 123 -13.91 4.65 -12.17
N LEU A 124 -13.29 3.64 -11.56
CA LEU A 124 -12.56 2.60 -12.29
C LEU A 124 -13.48 1.76 -13.20
N LYS A 125 -14.72 1.50 -12.77
CA LYS A 125 -15.74 0.84 -13.61
C LYS A 125 -16.17 1.68 -14.81
N GLY A 126 -16.07 3.01 -14.72
CA GLY A 126 -16.38 3.93 -15.80
C GLY A 126 -15.21 4.18 -16.77
N LYS A 127 -13.99 3.75 -16.42
CA LYS A 127 -12.81 3.87 -17.27
C LYS A 127 -12.71 2.68 -18.21
N GLU A 128 -12.44 2.96 -19.48
CA GLU A 128 -12.09 1.91 -20.43
C GLU A 128 -10.59 1.62 -20.44
N TRP A 129 -10.21 0.56 -21.16
CA TRP A 129 -8.82 0.17 -21.34
C TRP A 129 -7.97 1.28 -21.96
N PHE A 130 -8.57 2.13 -22.80
CA PHE A 130 -7.90 3.26 -23.45
C PHE A 130 -7.54 4.37 -22.45
N ASP A 131 -8.46 4.74 -21.56
CA ASP A 131 -8.26 5.80 -20.56
C ASP A 131 -7.11 5.46 -19.60
N LEU A 132 -7.05 4.19 -19.17
CA LEU A 132 -5.96 3.70 -18.31
C LEU A 132 -4.61 3.74 -19.02
N TYR A 133 -4.59 3.47 -20.32
CA TYR A 133 -3.38 3.54 -21.12
C TYR A 133 -2.90 4.97 -21.32
N GLU A 134 -3.82 5.92 -21.54
CA GLU A 134 -3.50 7.34 -21.64
C GLU A 134 -2.92 7.88 -20.32
N GLU A 135 -3.50 7.49 -19.17
CA GLU A 135 -2.96 7.83 -17.85
C GLU A 135 -1.53 7.29 -17.63
N ASP A 136 -1.26 6.04 -18.05
CA ASP A 136 0.08 5.46 -17.98
C ASP A 136 1.08 6.22 -18.87
N LEU A 137 0.69 6.56 -20.10
CA LEU A 137 1.53 7.32 -21.03
C LEU A 137 1.86 8.71 -20.48
N LYS A 138 0.87 9.39 -19.90
CA LYS A 138 1.09 10.69 -19.24
C LYS A 138 2.07 10.57 -18.07
N THR A 139 1.87 9.57 -17.22
CA THR A 139 2.77 9.29 -16.09
C THR A 139 4.20 9.00 -16.56
N PHE A 140 4.34 8.29 -17.69
CA PHE A 140 5.64 8.01 -18.30
C PHE A 140 6.33 9.29 -18.79
N LEU A 141 5.62 10.17 -19.50
CA LEU A 141 6.15 11.45 -19.98
C LEU A 141 6.58 12.36 -18.82
N ASP A 142 5.75 12.50 -17.78
CA ASP A 142 6.09 13.29 -16.58
C ASP A 142 7.35 12.74 -15.88
N ALA A 143 7.46 11.41 -15.78
CA ALA A 143 8.64 10.77 -15.20
C ALA A 143 9.89 10.99 -16.06
N GLN A 144 9.74 11.03 -17.39
CA GLN A 144 10.83 11.32 -18.32
C GLN A 144 11.29 12.78 -18.18
N GLU A 145 10.39 13.75 -18.20
CA GLU A 145 10.71 15.18 -18.04
C GLU A 145 11.44 15.44 -16.71
N LYS A 146 10.99 14.79 -15.63
CA LYS A 146 11.63 14.90 -14.31
C LYS A 146 13.05 14.34 -14.31
N LYS A 147 13.33 13.27 -15.08
CA LYS A 147 14.68 12.72 -15.23
C LYS A 147 15.56 13.65 -16.05
N GLU A 148 15.06 14.15 -17.17
CA GLU A 148 15.78 15.08 -18.04
C GLU A 148 16.13 16.38 -17.30
N SER A 149 15.19 16.93 -16.54
CA SER A 149 15.41 18.10 -15.69
C SER A 149 16.49 17.86 -14.62
N LYS A 150 16.53 16.66 -14.01
CA LYS A 150 17.60 16.28 -13.06
C LYS A 150 18.95 16.16 -13.76
N VAL A 151 19.00 15.52 -14.93
CA VAL A 151 20.24 15.40 -15.73
C VAL A 151 20.75 16.78 -16.14
N ASN A 152 19.87 17.65 -16.63
CA ASN A 152 20.18 19.03 -16.99
C ASN A 152 20.65 19.86 -15.78
N PHE A 153 20.04 19.67 -14.61
CA PHE A 153 20.47 20.31 -13.37
C PHE A 153 21.86 19.83 -12.93
N ILE A 154 22.13 18.52 -13.02
CA ILE A 154 23.45 17.93 -12.72
C ILE A 154 24.49 18.44 -13.73
N GLY A 155 24.16 18.49 -15.02
CA GLY A 155 25.00 19.07 -16.06
C GLY A 155 25.37 20.52 -15.75
N LYS A 156 24.39 21.37 -15.43
CA LYS A 156 24.62 22.77 -15.03
C LYS A 156 25.44 22.92 -13.74
N LYS A 157 25.27 22.01 -12.77
CA LYS A 157 26.06 22.01 -11.53
C LYS A 157 27.51 21.60 -11.79
N ASN A 158 27.73 20.63 -12.68
CA ASN A 158 29.06 20.20 -13.09
C ASN A 158 29.75 21.28 -13.93
N GLU A 159 29.03 21.98 -14.81
CA GLU A 159 29.51 23.14 -15.57
C GLU A 159 29.95 24.28 -14.64
N LYS A 160 29.11 24.63 -13.66
CA LYS A 160 29.47 25.63 -12.64
C LYS A 160 30.67 25.22 -11.78
N ARG A 161 30.80 23.92 -11.46
CA ARG A 161 31.99 23.40 -10.76
C ARG A 161 33.25 23.52 -11.61
N ARG A 162 33.17 23.27 -12.92
CA ARG A 162 34.30 23.44 -13.85
C ARG A 162 34.72 24.90 -13.95
N GLN A 163 33.76 25.81 -14.14
CA GLN A 163 34.04 27.25 -14.20
C GLN A 163 34.62 27.85 -12.90
N ILE A 164 34.35 27.26 -11.73
CA ILE A 164 34.99 27.69 -10.47
C ILE A 164 36.46 27.25 -10.43
N ILE A 165 36.79 26.06 -10.97
CA ILE A 165 38.16 25.53 -11.01
C ILE A 165 39.04 26.33 -11.98
N ASP A 166 38.45 26.86 -13.06
CA ASP A 166 39.17 27.62 -14.09
C ASP A 166 39.38 29.11 -13.74
N ASN A 167 38.86 29.60 -12.60
CA ASN A 167 38.99 31.00 -12.16
C ASN A 167 40.02 31.21 -11.02
N ASP A 168 40.79 30.19 -10.64
CA ASP A 168 41.87 30.28 -9.64
C ASP A 168 43.27 30.30 -10.30
N ASP A 169 43.49 31.18 -11.28
CA ASP A 169 44.85 31.59 -11.67
C ASP A 169 45.36 32.63 -10.65
N GLU A 170 46.21 32.13 -9.74
CA GLU A 170 47.13 32.77 -8.78
C GLU A 170 46.61 33.81 -7.76
N PRO A 171 46.48 33.44 -6.47
CA PRO A 171 46.85 34.33 -5.38
C PRO A 171 48.38 34.23 -5.15
N GLU A 172 49.08 35.33 -5.43
CA GLU A 172 50.47 35.55 -5.00
C GLU A 172 50.71 35.01 -3.59
N VAL A 173 51.74 34.17 -3.45
CA VAL A 173 52.27 33.74 -2.16
C VAL A 173 52.87 34.95 -1.45
N VAL A 174 52.04 35.70 -0.69
CA VAL A 174 52.54 36.73 0.22
C VAL A 174 53.18 36.03 1.42
N VAL A 175 54.50 35.82 1.33
CA VAL A 175 55.36 35.41 2.43
C VAL A 175 55.30 36.48 3.53
N LYS A 176 54.44 36.27 4.54
CA LYS A 176 54.46 37.08 5.76
C LYS A 176 55.66 36.66 6.62
N LYS A 177 56.75 37.41 6.53
CA LYS A 177 57.87 37.35 7.48
C LYS A 177 57.35 37.54 8.91
N LYS A 178 57.52 36.54 9.76
CA LYS A 178 57.39 36.66 11.22
C LYS A 178 58.40 37.73 11.69
N LYS A 179 57.91 38.87 12.17
CA LYS A 179 58.71 39.80 12.98
C LYS A 179 58.76 39.24 14.39
N GLU A 180 59.94 38.84 14.84
CA GLU A 180 60.26 38.65 16.25
C GLU A 180 60.01 39.96 17.01
N LYS A 181 59.28 39.85 18.12
CA LYS A 181 59.52 40.61 19.35
C LYS A 181 58.81 39.91 20.51
#